data_AF-A0A8J3J9G6-F1
#
_entry.id   AF-A0A8J3J9G6-F1
#
_cell.length_a   1.000
_cell.length_b   1.000
_cell.length_c   1.000
_cell.angle_alpha   90.00
_cell.angle_beta   90.00
_cell.angle_gamma   90.00
#
_symmetry.space_group_name_H-M   'P 1'
#
loop_
_entity.id
_entity.type
_entity.pdbx_description
1 polymer ?
#
loop_
_entity_poly.entity_id
_entity_poly.type
_entity_poly.pdbx_seq_one_letter_code
_entity_poly.pdbx_strand_id
1 'polypeptide(L)'
;MNDVVEHSLHRLRAADPAVAPPDPHDPYARALLDRVLATEDRTVPTRPRRLLPRLAIGAAAVLTAGALAVVQPWSAGDPATAYTVDRHPDGSVSVTIRAPQLTDPAKLNAELARSGTPVTVLAMVPAERCPVPPGVDPAFQLPPDPTAEQRDALFARMPVRYELRGEQVVILIQPWKIPAGDTLVLGYTIRRDADRTTLVWPAVVTAVPSCVAEPVPGAGR
;
A
#
# COMPACT_ATOMS: atom_id res chain seq x y z
N MET A 1 34.46 -13.79 -36.07
CA MET A 1 33.50 -14.13 -34.99
C MET A 1 33.58 -13.16 -33.81
N ASN A 2 34.68 -12.43 -33.61
CA ASN A 2 34.82 -11.44 -32.54
C ASN A 2 34.07 -10.12 -32.81
N ASP A 3 33.94 -9.69 -34.07
CA ASP A 3 33.33 -8.38 -34.40
C ASP A 3 31.83 -8.30 -34.06
N VAL A 4 31.13 -9.44 -34.14
CA VAL A 4 29.71 -9.51 -33.78
C VAL A 4 29.53 -9.36 -32.27
N VAL A 5 30.44 -9.96 -31.49
CA VAL A 5 30.40 -9.91 -30.02
C VAL A 5 30.71 -8.49 -29.54
N GLU A 6 31.74 -7.84 -30.10
CA GLU A 6 32.07 -6.45 -29.76
C GLU A 6 30.94 -5.49 -30.11
N HIS A 7 30.32 -5.66 -31.29
CA HIS A 7 29.20 -4.82 -31.71
C HIS A 7 27.96 -5.01 -30.83
N SER A 8 27.66 -6.24 -30.43
CA SER A 8 26.59 -6.55 -29.48
C SER A 8 26.85 -5.96 -28.09
N LEU A 9 28.07 -6.07 -27.58
CA LEU A 9 28.46 -5.49 -26.29
C LEU A 9 28.40 -3.96 -26.31
N HIS A 10 28.83 -3.33 -27.42
CA HIS A 10 28.75 -1.89 -27.58
C HIS A 10 27.30 -1.41 -27.59
N ARG A 11 26.39 -2.11 -28.28
CA ARG A 11 24.95 -1.78 -28.27
C ARG A 11 24.33 -1.97 -26.89
N LEU A 12 24.70 -3.02 -26.17
CA LEU A 12 24.21 -3.27 -24.82
C LEU A 12 24.66 -2.17 -23.85
N ARG A 13 25.93 -1.74 -23.91
CA ARG A 13 26.44 -0.63 -23.09
C ARG A 13 25.81 0.71 -23.45
N ALA A 14 25.58 0.97 -24.73
CA ALA A 14 24.93 2.20 -25.19
C ALA A 14 23.43 2.27 -24.84
N ALA A 15 22.80 1.11 -24.59
CA ALA A 15 21.41 1.01 -24.17
C ALA A 15 21.23 0.93 -22.65
N ASP A 16 22.33 0.90 -21.89
CA ASP A 16 22.28 0.92 -20.43
C ASP A 16 21.97 2.35 -19.94
N PRO A 17 20.80 2.59 -19.33
CA PRO A 17 20.43 3.91 -18.82
C PRO A 17 21.29 4.38 -17.64
N ALA A 18 22.12 3.51 -17.06
CA ALA A 18 23.05 3.88 -15.99
C ALA A 18 24.33 4.52 -16.55
N VAL A 19 24.26 5.82 -16.89
CA VAL A 19 25.39 6.57 -17.47
C VAL A 19 26.49 6.88 -16.44
N ALA A 20 26.23 6.72 -15.15
CA ALA A 20 27.21 6.93 -14.09
C ALA A 20 27.38 5.66 -13.24
N PRO A 21 28.63 5.30 -12.85
CA PRO A 21 28.83 4.25 -11.86
C PRO A 21 28.10 4.64 -10.57
N PRO A 22 27.26 3.76 -10.01
CA PRO A 22 26.52 4.05 -8.79
C PRO A 22 27.53 4.37 -7.66
N ASP A 23 27.24 5.42 -6.89
CA ASP A 23 28.06 5.77 -5.72
C ASP A 23 28.00 4.60 -4.71
N PRO A 24 29.13 3.94 -4.40
CA PRO A 24 29.16 2.82 -3.47
C PRO A 24 28.83 3.21 -2.02
N HIS A 25 28.71 4.50 -1.73
CA HIS A 25 28.31 5.05 -0.44
C HIS A 25 26.87 5.59 -0.42
N ASP A 26 26.10 5.49 -1.50
CA ASP A 26 24.69 5.91 -1.52
C ASP A 26 23.87 5.04 -0.54
N PRO A 27 23.27 5.63 0.52
CA PRO A 27 22.47 4.90 1.49
C PRO A 27 21.24 4.23 0.86
N TYR A 28 20.70 4.79 -0.23
CA TYR A 28 19.58 4.21 -0.96
C TYR A 28 20.00 2.94 -1.71
N ALA A 29 21.14 2.97 -2.40
CA ALA A 29 21.67 1.80 -3.10
C ALA A 29 21.99 0.65 -2.14
N ARG A 30 22.53 0.96 -0.95
CA ARG A 30 22.77 -0.03 0.10
C ARG A 30 21.50 -0.66 0.64
N ALA A 31 20.47 0.14 0.92
CA ALA A 31 19.19 -0.38 1.39
C ALA A 31 18.52 -1.32 0.36
N LEU A 32 18.62 -1.00 -0.94
CA LEU A 32 18.13 -1.88 -1.99
C LEU A 32 18.94 -3.19 -2.09
N LEU A 33 20.27 -3.11 -2.01
CA LEU A 33 21.14 -4.27 -2.06
C LEU A 33 20.90 -5.22 -0.88
N ASP A 34 20.82 -4.68 0.35
CA ASP A 34 20.52 -5.47 1.55
C ASP A 34 19.17 -6.17 1.43
N ARG A 35 18.17 -5.52 0.82
CA ARG A 35 16.84 -6.10 0.59
C ARG A 35 16.89 -7.24 -0.44
N VAL A 36 17.65 -7.10 -1.53
CA VAL A 36 17.84 -8.19 -2.51
C VAL A 36 18.54 -9.38 -1.87
N LEU A 37 19.63 -9.13 -1.13
CA LEU A 37 20.39 -10.18 -0.46
C LEU A 37 19.57 -10.89 0.63
N ALA A 38 18.70 -10.19 1.35
CA ALA A 38 17.79 -10.79 2.32
C ALA A 38 16.68 -11.64 1.67
N THR A 39 16.43 -11.48 0.37
CA THR A 39 15.35 -12.18 -0.34
C THR A 39 15.77 -13.56 -0.87
N GLU A 40 17.07 -13.82 -1.02
CA GLU A 40 17.58 -15.08 -1.61
C GLU A 40 17.43 -16.32 -0.71
N ASP A 41 17.11 -16.15 0.58
CA ASP A 41 17.03 -17.26 1.55
C ASP A 41 15.63 -17.88 1.70
N ARG A 42 14.65 -17.51 0.87
CA ARG A 42 13.28 -18.05 0.97
C ARG A 42 13.05 -19.21 0.01
N THR A 43 13.41 -20.41 0.44
CA THR A 43 12.88 -21.66 -0.12
C THR A 43 11.34 -21.61 -0.14
N VAL A 44 10.77 -21.69 -1.35
CA VAL A 44 9.31 -21.74 -1.57
C VAL A 44 8.74 -23.00 -0.91
N PRO A 45 7.81 -22.91 0.05
CA PRO A 45 7.19 -24.10 0.61
C PRO A 45 6.22 -24.73 -0.40
N THR A 46 6.58 -25.90 -0.93
CA THR A 46 5.68 -26.77 -1.70
C THR A 46 4.48 -27.18 -0.85
N ARG A 47 3.28 -26.69 -1.20
CA ARG A 47 2.03 -26.99 -0.50
C ARG A 47 1.56 -28.43 -0.84
N PRO A 48 1.21 -29.28 0.15
CA PRO A 48 0.72 -30.63 -0.14
C PRO A 48 -0.73 -30.60 -0.66
N ARG A 49 -0.96 -31.25 -1.81
CA ARG A 49 -2.30 -31.49 -2.40
C ARG A 49 -3.12 -32.40 -1.48
N ARG A 50 -4.15 -31.86 -0.82
CA ARG A 50 -5.20 -32.66 -0.18
C ARG A 50 -6.26 -33.04 -1.23
N LEU A 51 -6.36 -34.33 -1.50
CA LEU A 51 -7.45 -34.97 -2.25
C LEU A 51 -8.74 -34.88 -1.41
N LEU A 52 -9.78 -34.24 -1.96
CA LEU A 52 -11.14 -34.26 -1.42
C LEU A 52 -11.97 -35.34 -2.15
N PRO A 53 -12.85 -36.07 -1.45
CA PRO A 53 -13.64 -37.15 -2.04
C PRO A 53 -14.80 -36.59 -2.86
N ARG A 54 -15.08 -37.25 -3.98
CA ARG A 54 -16.11 -36.92 -4.97
C ARG A 54 -17.49 -37.27 -4.41
N LEU A 55 -18.36 -36.27 -4.24
CA LEU A 55 -19.81 -36.46 -4.19
C LEU A 55 -20.36 -36.23 -5.60
N ALA A 56 -20.83 -37.34 -6.20
CA ALA A 56 -21.50 -37.36 -7.47
C ALA A 56 -22.96 -36.92 -7.30
N ILE A 57 -23.35 -35.86 -8.01
CA ILE A 57 -24.76 -35.59 -8.34
C ILE A 57 -24.78 -35.26 -9.83
N GLY A 58 -25.39 -36.14 -10.61
CA GLY A 58 -25.70 -35.91 -12.01
C GLY A 58 -27.04 -35.20 -12.15
N ALA A 59 -27.09 -34.22 -13.05
CA ALA A 59 -28.25 -33.93 -13.90
C ALA A 59 -27.79 -32.99 -15.02
N ALA A 60 -28.06 -33.39 -16.26
CA ALA A 60 -27.69 -32.68 -17.47
C ALA A 60 -28.67 -31.54 -17.77
N ALA A 61 -28.15 -30.42 -18.29
CA ALA A 61 -28.82 -29.58 -19.28
C ALA A 61 -27.78 -28.65 -19.93
N VAL A 62 -27.63 -28.80 -21.25
CA VAL A 62 -26.92 -27.88 -22.15
C VAL A 62 -27.66 -26.54 -22.14
N LEU A 63 -26.94 -25.41 -22.13
CA LEU A 63 -27.17 -24.22 -22.97
C LEU A 63 -26.22 -23.06 -22.58
N THR A 64 -25.43 -22.64 -23.57
CA THR A 64 -24.84 -21.30 -23.78
C THR A 64 -23.77 -20.78 -22.81
N ALA A 65 -22.67 -20.30 -23.39
CA ALA A 65 -21.56 -19.61 -22.75
C ALA A 65 -22.02 -18.37 -21.96
N GLY A 66 -22.33 -18.59 -20.69
CA GLY A 66 -22.45 -17.54 -19.68
C GLY A 66 -21.21 -17.63 -18.81
N ALA A 67 -20.31 -16.66 -18.94
CA ALA A 67 -19.36 -16.37 -17.88
C ALA A 67 -20.18 -15.94 -16.65
N LEU A 68 -20.60 -16.91 -15.84
CA LEU A 68 -21.15 -16.67 -14.52
C LEU A 68 -19.97 -16.21 -13.67
N ALA A 69 -19.72 -14.91 -13.74
CA ALA A 69 -18.99 -14.19 -12.72
C ALA A 69 -19.68 -14.51 -11.40
N VAL A 70 -19.04 -15.36 -10.60
CA VAL A 70 -19.41 -15.53 -9.19
C VAL A 70 -18.99 -14.23 -8.51
N VAL A 71 -19.82 -13.20 -8.64
CA VAL A 71 -19.75 -12.02 -7.80
C VAL A 71 -20.20 -12.50 -6.43
N GLN A 72 -19.25 -12.91 -5.58
CA GLN A 72 -19.58 -13.14 -4.18
C GLN A 72 -20.05 -11.80 -3.61
N PRO A 73 -21.31 -11.68 -3.15
CA PRO A 73 -21.82 -10.44 -2.60
C PRO A 73 -21.40 -10.41 -1.13
N TRP A 74 -20.15 -10.07 -0.85
CA TRP A 74 -19.67 -9.96 0.53
C TRP A 74 -19.33 -8.50 0.83
N SER A 75 -20.00 -8.02 1.87
CA SER A 75 -20.13 -6.64 2.38
C SER A 75 -20.78 -5.62 1.44
N ALA A 76 -22.06 -5.80 1.14
CA ALA A 76 -22.93 -4.63 1.01
C ALA A 76 -22.87 -3.87 2.35
N GLY A 77 -22.14 -2.76 2.36
CA GLY A 77 -21.94 -1.93 3.55
C GLY A 77 -23.27 -1.59 4.20
N ASP A 78 -23.41 -1.94 5.47
CA ASP A 78 -24.52 -1.52 6.30
C ASP A 78 -24.50 0.03 6.36
N PRO A 79 -25.55 0.76 5.93
CA PRO A 79 -25.52 2.21 5.78
C PRO A 79 -25.25 3.01 7.06
N ALA A 80 -25.12 2.34 8.21
CA ALA A 80 -24.82 2.90 9.52
C ALA A 80 -23.35 2.74 10.00
N THR A 81 -22.44 2.13 9.23
CA THR A 81 -21.06 1.96 9.68
C THR A 81 -20.19 3.21 9.50
N ALA A 82 -19.31 3.45 10.47
CA ALA A 82 -18.33 4.54 10.46
C ALA A 82 -17.29 4.44 9.32
N TYR A 83 -17.24 3.30 8.64
CA TYR A 83 -16.35 3.02 7.53
C TYR A 83 -16.92 1.94 6.61
N THR A 84 -16.36 1.81 5.40
CA THR A 84 -16.52 0.65 4.52
C THR A 84 -15.16 0.17 4.04
N VAL A 85 -15.03 -1.14 3.80
CA VAL A 85 -13.83 -1.76 3.21
C VAL A 85 -14.30 -2.67 2.09
N ASP A 86 -14.00 -2.30 0.85
CA ASP A 86 -14.37 -3.10 -0.32
C ASP A 86 -13.11 -3.61 -1.03
N ARG A 87 -13.06 -4.92 -1.27
CA ARG A 87 -11.94 -5.54 -1.99
C ARG A 87 -12.27 -5.62 -3.47
N HIS A 88 -11.34 -5.15 -4.29
CA HIS A 88 -11.46 -5.22 -5.74
C HIS A 88 -10.79 -6.48 -6.31
N PRO A 89 -11.22 -6.94 -7.52
CA PRO A 89 -10.64 -8.11 -8.17
C PRO A 89 -9.14 -7.97 -8.53
N ASP A 90 -8.66 -6.75 -8.70
CA ASP A 90 -7.24 -6.45 -8.94
C ASP A 90 -6.37 -6.55 -7.67
N GLY A 91 -7.00 -6.87 -6.53
CA GLY A 91 -6.36 -6.97 -5.22
C GLY A 91 -6.31 -5.66 -4.45
N SER A 92 -6.80 -4.54 -5.01
CA SER A 92 -6.84 -3.26 -4.31
C SER A 92 -7.98 -3.26 -3.29
N VAL A 93 -7.89 -2.33 -2.34
CA VAL A 93 -8.88 -2.19 -1.27
C VAL A 93 -9.31 -0.74 -1.20
N SER A 94 -10.59 -0.46 -1.42
CA SER A 94 -11.15 0.87 -1.18
C SER A 94 -11.64 0.97 0.26
N VAL A 95 -11.20 2.01 0.95
CA VAL A 95 -11.63 2.34 2.30
C VAL A 95 -12.35 3.68 2.26
N THR A 96 -13.59 3.71 2.71
CA THR A 96 -14.32 4.97 2.93
C THR A 96 -14.44 5.17 4.43
N ILE A 97 -14.08 6.35 4.92
CA ILE A 97 -14.16 6.68 6.35
C ILE A 97 -15.18 7.81 6.54
N ARG A 98 -16.21 7.56 7.34
CA ARG A 98 -17.09 8.61 7.85
C ARG A 98 -16.48 9.15 9.13
N ALA A 99 -15.54 10.07 8.96
CA ALA A 99 -14.69 10.57 10.04
C ALA A 99 -15.44 10.89 11.35
N PRO A 100 -16.57 11.61 11.37
CA PRO A 100 -17.30 11.91 12.61
C PRO A 100 -17.76 10.68 13.42
N GLN A 101 -17.83 9.51 12.80
CA GLN A 101 -18.29 8.26 13.38
C GLN A 101 -17.13 7.31 13.72
N LEU A 102 -15.91 7.57 13.21
CA LEU A 102 -14.73 6.74 13.45
C LEU A 102 -14.00 7.17 14.74
N THR A 103 -14.61 6.90 15.89
CA THR A 103 -14.03 7.20 17.21
C THR A 103 -12.93 6.21 17.60
N ASP A 104 -13.07 4.95 17.20
CA ASP A 104 -12.12 3.87 17.47
C ASP A 104 -11.84 3.07 16.18
N PRO A 105 -10.61 3.08 15.66
CA PRO A 105 -10.27 2.38 14.44
C PRO A 105 -10.11 0.86 14.62
N ALA A 106 -10.23 0.30 15.83
CA ALA A 106 -9.98 -1.12 16.09
C ALA A 106 -10.80 -2.06 15.20
N LYS A 107 -12.09 -1.75 14.97
CA LYS A 107 -12.95 -2.56 14.08
C LYS A 107 -12.49 -2.48 12.62
N LEU A 108 -12.14 -1.29 12.15
CA LEU A 108 -11.59 -1.06 10.81
C LEU A 108 -10.27 -1.82 10.62
N ASN A 109 -9.36 -1.73 11.59
CA ASN A 109 -8.08 -2.46 11.56
C ASN A 109 -8.27 -3.97 11.53
N ALA A 110 -9.21 -4.50 12.31
CA ALA A 110 -9.55 -5.93 12.28
C ALA A 110 -10.08 -6.36 10.91
N GLU A 111 -10.84 -5.50 10.22
CA GLU A 111 -11.37 -5.78 8.89
C GLU A 111 -10.29 -5.75 7.80
N LEU A 112 -9.40 -4.74 7.85
CA LEU A 112 -8.23 -4.66 6.99
C LEU A 112 -7.32 -5.88 7.17
N ALA A 113 -7.08 -6.31 8.42
CA ALA A 113 -6.31 -7.52 8.72
C ALA A 113 -6.98 -8.78 8.17
N ARG A 114 -8.31 -8.94 8.32
CA ARG A 114 -9.07 -10.06 7.72
C ARG A 114 -8.98 -10.09 6.20
N SER A 115 -8.85 -8.94 5.56
CA SER A 115 -8.65 -8.84 4.10
C SER A 115 -7.22 -9.23 3.65
N GLY A 116 -6.29 -9.40 4.59
CA GLY A 116 -4.88 -9.68 4.32
C GLY A 116 -4.11 -8.44 3.83
N THR A 117 -4.60 -7.25 4.17
CA THR A 117 -4.02 -5.98 3.72
C THR A 117 -3.13 -5.44 4.85
N PRO A 118 -1.82 -5.24 4.62
CA PRO A 118 -0.88 -4.79 5.66
C PRO A 118 -1.03 -3.28 5.92
N VAL A 119 -2.16 -2.91 6.51
CA VAL A 119 -2.55 -1.53 6.79
C VAL A 119 -2.98 -1.39 8.23
N THR A 120 -2.58 -0.30 8.88
CA THR A 120 -3.06 0.08 10.20
C THR A 120 -3.53 1.53 10.19
N VAL A 121 -4.73 1.78 10.67
CA VAL A 121 -5.33 3.10 10.84
C VAL A 121 -5.15 3.53 12.29
N LEU A 122 -4.59 4.72 12.51
CA LEU A 122 -4.33 5.29 13.84
C LEU A 122 -4.90 6.70 13.94
N ALA A 123 -5.56 7.00 15.06
CA ALA A 123 -5.90 8.38 15.37
C ALA A 123 -4.60 9.15 15.64
N MET A 124 -4.42 10.30 14.99
CA MET A 124 -3.29 11.18 15.26
C MET A 124 -3.50 11.88 16.60
N VAL A 125 -2.37 12.13 17.28
CA VAL A 125 -2.31 12.83 18.56
C VAL A 125 -1.45 14.08 18.42
N PRO A 126 -1.58 15.08 19.32
CA PRO A 126 -0.66 16.21 19.34
C PRO A 126 0.80 15.76 19.40
N ALA A 127 1.69 16.44 18.69
CA ALA A 127 3.09 16.03 18.50
C ALA A 127 3.83 15.81 19.83
N GLU A 128 3.50 16.58 20.87
CA GLU A 128 4.11 16.48 22.20
C GLU A 128 3.79 15.15 22.90
N ARG A 129 2.69 14.49 22.50
CA ARG A 129 2.28 13.16 23.00
C ARG A 129 2.82 12.02 22.15
N CYS A 130 3.50 12.33 21.04
CA CYS A 130 4.13 11.35 20.16
C CYS A 130 5.58 11.76 19.86
N PRO A 131 6.49 11.65 20.84
CA PRO A 131 7.84 12.19 20.74
C PRO A 131 8.75 11.40 19.78
N VAL A 132 8.39 10.16 19.46
CA VAL A 132 9.16 9.29 18.57
C VAL A 132 8.50 9.31 17.19
N PRO A 133 9.15 9.86 16.16
CA PRO A 133 8.63 9.79 14.81
C PRO A 133 8.59 8.33 14.34
N PRO A 134 7.61 7.94 13.51
CA PRO A 134 7.59 6.60 12.94
C PRO A 134 8.80 6.36 12.05
N GLY A 135 9.33 5.13 12.09
CA GLY A 135 10.37 4.69 11.16
C GLY A 135 9.80 4.48 9.76
N VAL A 136 9.69 5.57 8.99
CA VAL A 136 9.20 5.54 7.60
C VAL A 136 10.23 4.86 6.71
N ASP A 137 9.81 3.94 5.84
CA ASP A 137 10.69 3.32 4.83
C ASP A 137 11.30 4.43 3.94
N PRO A 138 12.65 4.51 3.82
CA PRO A 138 13.34 5.52 3.02
C PRO A 138 12.83 5.64 1.57
N ALA A 139 12.31 4.56 0.97
CA ALA A 139 11.73 4.57 -0.37
C ALA A 139 10.48 5.48 -0.50
N PHE A 140 9.84 5.79 0.62
CA PHE A 140 8.65 6.64 0.68
C PHE A 140 8.89 8.00 1.36
N GLN A 141 10.14 8.31 1.71
CA GLN A 141 10.50 9.63 2.23
C GLN A 141 10.71 10.62 1.08
N LEU A 142 10.23 11.85 1.25
CA LEU A 142 10.63 12.96 0.39
C LEU A 142 11.91 13.59 0.93
N PRO A 143 12.82 14.04 0.05
CA PRO A 143 13.88 14.94 0.47
C PRO A 143 13.26 16.24 1.03
N PRO A 144 14.00 16.99 1.87
CA PRO A 144 13.67 18.38 2.17
C PRO A 144 13.53 19.17 0.86
N ASP A 145 12.46 19.98 0.73
CA ASP A 145 12.15 20.78 -0.46
C ASP A 145 12.11 20.00 -1.79
N PRO A 146 11.21 19.02 -1.93
CA PRO A 146 11.15 18.18 -3.12
C PRO A 146 10.68 18.98 -4.33
N THR A 147 11.31 18.72 -5.49
CA THR A 147 10.85 19.24 -6.77
C THR A 147 9.46 18.69 -7.11
N ALA A 148 8.76 19.33 -8.05
CA ALA A 148 7.47 18.82 -8.53
C ALA A 148 7.59 17.39 -9.07
N GLU A 149 8.63 17.12 -9.86
CA GLU A 149 8.92 15.79 -10.40
C GLU A 149 9.17 14.75 -9.30
N GLN A 150 9.92 15.09 -8.26
CA GLN A 150 10.15 14.19 -7.12
C GLN A 150 8.86 13.89 -6.35
N ARG A 151 7.99 14.88 -6.19
CA ARG A 151 6.66 14.68 -5.57
C ARG A 151 5.80 13.76 -6.42
N ASP A 152 5.72 14.00 -7.72
CA ASP A 152 4.92 13.19 -8.65
C ASP A 152 5.42 11.75 -8.70
N ALA A 153 6.74 11.56 -8.75
CA ALA A 153 7.37 10.25 -8.68
C ALA A 153 7.04 9.53 -7.37
N LEU A 154 7.03 10.24 -6.23
CA LEU A 154 6.58 9.66 -4.96
C LEU A 154 5.11 9.25 -5.04
N PHE A 155 4.20 10.15 -5.45
CA PHE A 155 2.78 9.83 -5.53
C PHE A 155 2.49 8.63 -6.44
N ALA A 156 3.25 8.44 -7.51
CA ALA A 156 3.13 7.28 -8.39
C ALA A 156 3.49 5.96 -7.68
N ARG A 157 4.51 5.96 -6.81
CA ARG A 157 4.93 4.77 -6.05
C ARG A 157 4.17 4.56 -4.74
N MET A 158 3.49 5.56 -4.20
CA MET A 158 2.71 5.42 -2.97
C MET A 158 1.69 4.26 -3.09
N PRO A 159 1.50 3.45 -2.03
CA PRO A 159 0.52 2.37 -2.00
C PRO A 159 -0.92 2.88 -1.77
N VAL A 160 -1.13 4.19 -1.83
CA VAL A 160 -2.42 4.83 -1.57
C VAL A 160 -2.72 5.88 -2.64
N ARG A 161 -3.99 5.97 -3.01
CA ARG A 161 -4.55 7.03 -3.85
C ARG A 161 -5.83 7.54 -3.20
N TYR A 162 -6.15 8.80 -3.46
CA TYR A 162 -7.39 9.41 -2.99
C TYR A 162 -8.28 9.69 -4.18
N GLU A 163 -9.52 9.24 -4.11
CA GLU A 163 -10.56 9.51 -5.10
C GLU A 163 -11.72 10.24 -4.44
N LEU A 164 -12.27 11.24 -5.12
CA LEU A 164 -13.53 11.85 -4.73
C LEU A 164 -14.67 11.09 -5.41
N ARG A 165 -15.60 10.54 -4.63
CA ARG A 165 -16.84 9.93 -5.12
C ARG A 165 -18.03 10.67 -4.52
N GLY A 166 -18.56 11.63 -5.28
CA GLY A 166 -19.52 12.60 -4.75
C GLY A 166 -18.88 13.42 -3.64
N GLU A 167 -19.47 13.41 -2.45
CA GLU A 167 -18.96 14.12 -1.26
C GLU A 167 -18.02 13.28 -0.38
N GLN A 168 -17.73 12.04 -0.77
CA GLN A 168 -16.90 11.12 0.02
C GLN A 168 -15.49 11.02 -0.56
N VAL A 169 -14.50 11.09 0.33
CA VAL A 169 -13.11 10.72 0.03
C VAL A 169 -12.99 9.21 0.17
N VAL A 170 -12.65 8.54 -0.93
CA VAL A 170 -12.34 7.12 -0.98
C VAL A 170 -10.82 6.96 -1.02
N ILE A 171 -10.31 6.17 -0.07
CA ILE A 171 -8.89 5.85 0.03
C ILE A 171 -8.68 4.52 -0.69
N LEU A 172 -8.08 4.55 -1.88
CA LEU A 172 -7.74 3.35 -2.63
C LEU A 172 -6.35 2.88 -2.24
N ILE A 173 -6.28 1.69 -1.65
CA ILE A 173 -5.04 1.06 -1.19
C ILE A 173 -4.62 0.00 -2.20
N GLN A 174 -3.34 -0.05 -2.53
CA GLN A 174 -2.71 -1.00 -3.45
C GLN A 174 -1.71 -1.86 -2.68
N PRO A 175 -2.14 -2.97 -2.04
CA PRO A 175 -1.30 -3.73 -1.11
C PRO A 175 0.01 -4.24 -1.71
N TRP A 176 0.04 -4.52 -3.01
CA TRP A 176 1.23 -5.00 -3.72
C TRP A 176 2.35 -3.94 -3.86
N LYS A 177 2.06 -2.67 -3.59
CA LYS A 177 3.07 -1.60 -3.54
C LYS A 177 3.70 -1.45 -2.15
N ILE A 178 3.17 -2.15 -1.13
CA ILE A 178 3.74 -2.17 0.21
C ILE A 178 4.83 -3.24 0.22
N PRO A 179 6.10 -2.90 0.53
CA PRO A 179 7.16 -3.89 0.61
C PRO A 179 6.83 -5.00 1.60
N ALA A 180 7.29 -6.22 1.33
CA ALA A 180 7.04 -7.35 2.20
C ALA A 180 7.66 -7.13 3.59
N GLY A 181 6.83 -7.26 4.63
CA GLY A 181 7.23 -7.01 6.02
C GLY A 181 6.89 -5.62 6.53
N ASP A 182 6.62 -4.67 5.64
CA ASP A 182 6.23 -3.31 6.00
C ASP A 182 4.72 -3.18 6.16
N THR A 183 4.28 -2.09 6.78
CA THR A 183 2.87 -1.76 7.00
C THR A 183 2.60 -0.34 6.53
N LEU A 184 1.49 -0.13 5.81
CA LEU A 184 0.98 1.21 5.54
C LEU A 184 0.19 1.71 6.76
N VAL A 185 0.70 2.74 7.42
CA VAL A 185 -0.01 3.47 8.47
C VAL A 185 -0.80 4.62 7.85
N LEU A 186 -2.09 4.69 8.17
CA LEU A 186 -2.96 5.80 7.84
C LEU A 186 -3.31 6.55 9.13
N GLY A 187 -2.59 7.64 9.39
CA GLY A 187 -2.92 8.56 10.46
C GLY A 187 -4.16 9.37 10.10
N TYR A 188 -5.13 9.51 11.00
CA TYR A 188 -6.29 10.40 10.80
C TYR A 188 -6.52 11.35 11.97
N THR A 189 -6.93 12.59 11.69
CA THR A 189 -7.50 13.49 12.70
C THR A 189 -8.76 14.16 12.16
N ILE A 190 -9.64 14.57 13.07
CA ILE A 190 -10.92 15.21 12.77
C ILE A 190 -10.86 16.60 13.36
N ARG A 191 -10.67 17.62 12.51
CA ARG A 191 -10.75 19.01 12.96
C ARG A 191 -12.21 19.44 13.00
N ARG A 192 -12.63 19.99 14.14
CA ARG A 192 -13.99 20.52 14.35
C ARG A 192 -14.03 22.02 14.00
N ASP A 193 -13.64 22.34 12.78
CA ASP A 193 -13.84 23.69 12.23
C ASP A 193 -15.12 23.69 11.36
N ALA A 194 -15.53 24.87 10.85
CA ALA A 194 -16.76 25.04 10.05
C ALA A 194 -16.83 24.05 8.87
N ASP A 195 -15.67 23.72 8.30
CA ASP A 195 -15.48 22.63 7.35
C ASP A 195 -14.69 21.51 8.03
N ARG A 196 -15.39 20.48 8.51
CA ARG A 196 -14.80 19.31 9.16
C ARG A 196 -13.77 18.64 8.25
N THR A 197 -12.51 19.01 8.41
CA THR A 197 -11.43 18.50 7.57
C THR A 197 -10.87 17.23 8.22
N THR A 198 -10.88 16.14 7.46
CA THR A 198 -10.19 14.90 7.82
C THR A 198 -8.83 14.94 7.17
N LEU A 199 -7.78 15.12 7.98
CA LEU A 199 -6.42 14.97 7.49
C LEU A 199 -6.07 13.49 7.56
N VAL A 200 -5.65 12.92 6.42
CA VAL A 200 -5.12 11.55 6.34
C VAL A 200 -3.65 11.63 5.99
N TRP A 201 -2.79 11.09 6.85
CA TRP A 201 -1.35 11.02 6.64
C TRP A 201 -0.92 9.57 6.37
N PRO A 202 -0.56 9.23 5.12
CA PRO A 202 -0.07 7.90 4.79
C PRO A 202 1.45 7.79 4.99
N ALA A 203 1.89 6.73 5.65
CA ALA A 203 3.30 6.39 5.77
C ALA A 203 3.52 4.88 5.72
N VAL A 204 4.48 4.43 4.92
CA VAL A 204 4.93 3.04 4.93
C VAL A 204 6.02 2.93 5.99
N VAL A 205 5.83 2.03 6.95
CA VAL A 205 6.73 1.85 8.10
C VAL A 205 7.16 0.40 8.22
N THR A 206 8.37 0.18 8.71
CA THR A 206 8.90 -1.17 8.99
C THR A 206 8.37 -1.74 10.31
N ALA A 207 7.93 -0.88 11.21
CA ALA A 207 7.26 -1.23 12.47
C ALA A 207 6.11 -0.27 12.75
N VAL A 208 4.95 -0.81 13.13
CA VAL A 208 3.78 -0.01 13.46
C VAL A 208 4.05 0.81 14.74
N PRO A 209 3.98 2.15 14.70
CA PRO A 209 4.21 2.98 15.87
C PRO A 209 3.03 2.90 16.84
N SER A 210 3.26 3.18 18.12
CA SER A 210 2.19 3.28 19.11
C SER A 210 1.33 4.55 18.97
N CYS A 211 1.81 5.55 18.22
CA CYS A 211 1.13 6.82 17.97
C CYS A 211 1.56 7.41 16.63
N VAL A 212 0.78 8.38 16.12
CA VAL A 212 1.14 9.21 14.97
C VAL A 212 0.92 10.66 15.39
N ALA A 213 1.92 11.52 15.20
CA ALA A 213 1.81 12.94 15.50
C ALA A 213 0.97 13.66 14.42
N GLU A 214 0.12 14.60 14.85
CA GLU A 214 -0.45 15.58 13.92
C GLU A 214 0.67 16.46 13.33
N PRO A 215 0.66 16.75 12.02
CA PRO A 215 1.60 17.70 11.44
C PRO A 215 1.42 19.07 12.07
N VAL A 216 2.50 19.63 12.62
CA VAL A 216 2.50 21.00 13.15
C VAL A 216 2.55 21.97 11.97
N PRO A 217 1.54 22.84 11.79
CA PRO A 217 1.58 23.85 10.73
C PRO A 217 2.84 24.71 10.85
N GLY A 218 3.66 24.77 9.80
CA GLY A 218 4.89 25.58 9.78
C GLY A 218 6.16 24.90 10.30
N ALA A 219 6.12 23.62 10.70
CA ALA A 219 7.32 22.86 11.07
C ALA A 219 8.10 22.30 9.86
N GLY A 220 7.66 22.61 8.62
CA GLY A 220 8.43 22.41 7.40
C GLY A 220 9.14 23.70 7.00
N ARG A 221 10.38 23.86 7.47
CA ARG A 221 11.42 24.73 6.89
C ARG A 221 12.72 23.94 6.84
#